data_AF-A0A963S7P3-F1
#
_entry.id   AF-A0A963S7P3-F1
#
_cell.length_a   1.000
_cell.length_b   1.000
_cell.length_c   1.000
_cell.angle_alpha   90.00
_cell.angle_beta   90.00
_cell.angle_gamma   90.00
#
_symmetry.space_group_name_H-M   'P 1'
#
loop_
_entity.id
_entity.type
_entity.pdbx_description
1 polymer ?
#
loop_
_entity_poly.entity_id
_entity_poly.type
_entity_poly.pdbx_seq_one_letter_code
_entity_poly.pdbx_strand_id
1 'polypeptide(L)'
;MRAQCRTQSGLRDSGKISNISPEGCCVTTNGLFVKVGARVVVRPDGMEGLTGIIRWVEGQTAGVEFDAPIYPPVLDHLASIHAAGKPVGFSAC
;
A
#
# COMPACT_ATOMS: atom_id res chain seq x y z
N MET A 1 4.23 0.93 -8.37
CA MET A 1 4.83 -0.04 -7.42
C MET A 1 3.88 -1.22 -7.25
N ARG A 2 4.34 -2.48 -7.27
CA ARG A 2 3.48 -3.66 -6.97
C ARG A 2 3.22 -3.73 -5.47
N ALA A 3 2.01 -4.09 -5.08
CA ALA A 3 1.65 -4.29 -3.69
C ALA A 3 0.70 -5.46 -3.54
N GLN A 4 0.80 -6.18 -2.43
CA GLN A 4 -0.20 -7.17 -2.04
C GLN A 4 -1.22 -6.49 -1.14
N CYS A 5 -2.47 -6.47 -1.59
CA CYS A 5 -3.60 -6.00 -0.81
C CYS A 5 -4.27 -7.20 -0.15
N ARG A 6 -4.44 -7.16 1.17
CA ARG A 6 -5.19 -8.17 1.93
C ARG A 6 -6.39 -7.53 2.60
N THR A 7 -7.57 -8.09 2.39
CA THR A 7 -8.78 -7.65 3.12
C THR A 7 -8.95 -8.45 4.40
N GLN A 8 -9.78 -7.92 5.32
CA GLN A 8 -10.20 -8.65 6.52
C GLN A 8 -10.91 -9.98 6.19
N SER A 9 -11.52 -10.11 5.01
CA SER A 9 -12.13 -11.36 4.54
C SER A 9 -11.11 -12.45 4.16
N GLY A 10 -9.81 -12.16 4.26
CA GLY A 10 -8.72 -13.10 3.93
C GLY A 10 -8.37 -13.16 2.45
N LEU A 11 -9.09 -12.44 1.60
CA LEU A 11 -8.79 -12.33 0.17
C LEU A 11 -7.50 -11.55 -0.03
N ARG A 12 -6.66 -12.07 -0.93
CA ARG A 12 -5.37 -11.49 -1.30
C ARG A 12 -5.39 -11.14 -2.78
N ASP A 13 -5.03 -9.91 -3.11
CA ASP A 13 -4.93 -9.46 -4.49
C ASP A 13 -3.59 -8.76 -4.73
N SER A 14 -3.12 -8.87 -5.97
CA SER A 14 -1.93 -8.16 -6.43
C SER A 14 -2.36 -6.84 -7.06
N GLY A 15 -2.23 -5.76 -6.30
CA GLY A 15 -2.53 -4.41 -6.73
C GLY A 15 -1.29 -3.61 -7.11
N LYS A 16 -1.53 -2.37 -7.54
CA LYS A 16 -0.49 -1.38 -7.80
C LYS A 16 -0.73 -0.16 -6.92
N ILE A 17 0.29 0.27 -6.17
CA ILE A 17 0.27 1.58 -5.51
C ILE A 17 0.65 2.63 -6.55
N SER A 18 -0.21 3.63 -6.70
CA SER A 18 -0.06 4.75 -7.65
C SER A 18 0.36 6.04 -6.95
N ASN A 19 -0.07 6.25 -5.71
CA ASN A 19 0.32 7.38 -4.89
C ASN A 19 0.49 6.95 -3.43
N ILE A 20 1.49 7.49 -2.74
CA ILE A 20 1.73 7.21 -1.32
C ILE A 20 2.06 8.51 -0.58
N SER A 21 1.45 8.69 0.58
CA SER A 21 1.65 9.80 1.49
C SER A 21 1.83 9.26 2.92
N PRO A 22 2.23 10.09 3.90
CA PRO A 22 2.35 9.64 5.28
C PRO A 22 1.02 9.17 5.87
N GLU A 23 -0.08 9.77 5.41
CA GLU A 23 -1.43 9.56 5.93
C GLU A 23 -2.21 8.47 5.18
N GLY A 24 -1.75 8.08 3.98
CA GLY A 24 -2.47 7.10 3.18
C GLY A 24 -1.81 6.74 1.87
N CYS A 25 -2.49 5.92 1.08
CA CYS A 25 -2.05 5.59 -0.28
C CYS A 25 -3.24 5.32 -1.21
N CYS A 26 -2.98 5.48 -2.49
CA CYS A 26 -3.91 5.14 -3.56
C CYS A 26 -3.48 3.81 -4.18
N VAL A 27 -4.37 2.82 -4.12
CA VAL A 27 -4.14 1.47 -4.63
C VAL A 27 -5.13 1.13 -5.73
N THR A 28 -4.63 0.53 -6.80
CA THR A 28 -5.46 -0.03 -7.87
C THR A 28 -5.41 -1.55 -7.76
N THR A 29 -6.55 -2.18 -7.51
CA THR A 29 -6.71 -3.64 -7.39
C THR A 29 -7.24 -4.24 -8.69
N ASN A 30 -6.77 -5.43 -9.08
CA ASN A 30 -7.16 -6.03 -10.35
C ASN A 30 -8.44 -6.86 -10.24
N GLY A 31 -8.62 -7.59 -9.13
CA GLY A 31 -9.77 -8.47 -8.93
C GLY A 31 -10.45 -8.34 -7.56
N LEU A 32 -9.93 -7.50 -6.68
CA LEU A 32 -10.44 -7.32 -5.33
C LEU A 32 -11.55 -6.27 -5.30
N PHE A 33 -12.75 -6.66 -4.91
CA PHE A 33 -13.80 -5.72 -4.57
C PHE A 33 -13.62 -5.25 -3.13
N VAL A 34 -13.07 -4.06 -2.97
CA VAL A 34 -12.98 -3.36 -1.68
C VAL A 34 -14.21 -2.48 -1.48
N LYS A 35 -14.63 -2.33 -0.22
CA LYS A 35 -15.71 -1.41 0.17
C LYS A 35 -15.15 -0.29 1.02
N VAL A 36 -15.75 0.89 0.88
CA VAL A 36 -15.52 2.01 1.80
C VAL A 36 -15.82 1.57 3.23
N GLY A 37 -14.94 1.92 4.16
CA GLY A 37 -14.96 1.50 5.56
C GLY A 37 -14.32 0.14 5.84
N ALA A 38 -13.93 -0.63 4.81
CA ALA A 38 -13.26 -1.91 5.02
C ALA A 38 -11.79 -1.70 5.44
N ARG A 39 -11.32 -2.55 6.36
CA ARG A 39 -9.90 -2.61 6.72
C ARG A 39 -9.12 -3.42 5.70
N VAL A 40 -7.99 -2.87 5.28
CA VAL A 40 -7.07 -3.50 4.35
C VAL A 40 -5.64 -3.41 4.87
N VAL A 41 -4.84 -4.42 4.52
CA VAL A 41 -3.40 -4.42 4.74
C VAL A 41 -2.74 -4.35 3.38
N VAL A 42 -2.06 -3.23 3.12
CA VAL A 42 -1.30 -3.00 1.90
C VAL A 42 0.15 -3.34 2.19
N ARG A 43 0.72 -4.31 1.47
CA ARG A 43 2.13 -4.68 1.57
C ARG A 43 2.86 -4.26 0.30
N PRO A 44 3.55 -3.11 0.30
CA PRO A 44 4.50 -2.78 -0.75
C PRO A 44 5.60 -3.83 -0.83
N ASP A 45 6.13 -4.06 -2.03
CA ASP A 45 7.29 -4.93 -2.21
C ASP A 45 8.52 -4.35 -1.48
N GLY A 46 9.09 -5.11 -0.55
CA GLY A 46 10.23 -4.65 0.27
C GLY A 46 9.88 -3.91 1.58
N MET A 47 8.60 -3.90 2.00
CA MET A 47 8.16 -3.23 3.23
C MET A 47 7.20 -4.09 4.07
N GLU A 48 7.11 -3.75 5.35
CA GLU A 48 6.05 -4.24 6.24
C GLU A 48 4.64 -3.86 5.77
N GLY A 49 3.65 -4.60 6.25
CA GLY A 49 2.27 -4.33 5.88
C GLY A 49 1.71 -3.09 6.56
N LEU A 50 1.30 -2.13 5.75
CA LEU A 50 0.62 -0.92 6.18
C LEU A 50 -0.87 -1.22 6.35
N THR A 51 -1.40 -1.01 7.54
CA THR A 51 -2.81 -1.20 7.84
C THR A 51 -3.56 0.12 7.66
N GLY A 52 -4.73 0.05 7.04
CA GLY A 52 -5.56 1.22 6.86
C GLY A 52 -7.01 0.89 6.52
N ILE A 53 -7.79 1.94 6.35
CA ILE A 53 -9.22 1.90 6.06
C ILE A 53 -9.46 2.50 4.68
N ILE A 54 -10.30 1.84 3.88
CA ILE A 54 -10.72 2.36 2.58
C ILE A 54 -11.65 3.57 2.80
N ARG A 55 -11.26 4.76 2.33
CA ARG A 55 -12.06 5.99 2.44
C ARG A 55 -12.95 6.23 1.23
N TRP A 56 -12.52 5.80 0.05
CA TRP A 56 -13.27 5.90 -1.19
C TRP A 56 -12.85 4.79 -2.16
N VAL A 57 -13.75 4.45 -3.08
CA VAL A 57 -13.50 3.48 -4.17
C VAL A 57 -14.08 4.07 -5.46
N GLU A 58 -13.27 4.10 -6.50
CA GLU A 58 -13.63 4.53 -7.84
C GLU A 58 -13.19 3.45 -8.85
N GLY A 59 -14.13 2.63 -9.29
CA GLY A 59 -13.85 1.50 -10.18
C GLY A 59 -12.90 0.49 -9.54
N GLN A 60 -11.68 0.40 -10.07
CA GLN A 60 -10.61 -0.47 -9.58
C GLN A 60 -9.62 0.24 -8.64
N THR A 61 -9.81 1.54 -8.41
CA THR A 61 -8.93 2.35 -7.58
C THR A 61 -9.59 2.63 -6.24
N ALA A 62 -8.81 2.56 -5.16
CA ALA A 62 -9.27 2.84 -3.82
C ALA A 62 -8.26 3.69 -3.04
N GLY A 63 -8.78 4.65 -2.29
CA GLY A 63 -8.00 5.43 -1.34
C GLY A 63 -7.98 4.73 0.02
N VAL A 64 -6.79 4.44 0.52
CA VAL A 64 -6.54 3.87 1.84
C VAL A 64 -5.99 4.96 2.74
N GLU A 65 -6.61 5.18 3.89
CA GLU A 65 -6.10 6.02 4.97
C GLU A 65 -5.45 5.11 6.01
N PHE A 66 -4.21 5.40 6.39
CA PHE A 66 -3.47 4.56 7.33
C PHE A 66 -3.97 4.77 8.76
N ASP A 67 -4.01 3.69 9.53
CA ASP A 67 -4.37 3.74 10.95
C ASP A 67 -3.33 4.54 11.77
N ALA A 68 -2.08 4.50 11.35
CA ALA A 68 -0.99 5.26 11.94
C ALA A 68 -0.19 5.93 10.80
N PRO A 69 0.21 7.20 10.98
CA PRO A 69 1.01 7.88 9.98
C PRO A 69 2.36 7.19 9.81
N ILE A 70 2.81 7.04 8.57
CA ILE A 70 4.14 6.52 8.26
C ILE A 70 5.17 7.52 8.77
N TYR A 71 6.20 7.00 9.44
CA TYR A 71 7.32 7.83 9.91
C TYR A 71 8.01 8.49 8.71
N PRO A 72 8.20 9.83 8.67
CA PRO A 72 8.68 10.54 7.48
C PRO A 72 9.97 9.96 6.84
N PRO A 73 10.97 9.49 7.61
CA PRO A 73 12.14 8.81 7.06
C PRO A 73 11.83 7.50 6.30
N VAL A 74 10.80 6.77 6.71
CA VAL A 74 10.35 5.54 6.03
C VAL A 74 9.69 5.89 4.70
N LEU A 75 8.94 7.00 4.66
CA LEU A 75 8.37 7.50 3.41
C LEU A 75 9.45 8.04 2.45
N ASP A 76 10.45 8.75 2.96
CA ASP A 76 11.59 9.21 2.16
C ASP A 76 12.37 8.02 1.59
N HIS A 77 12.60 7.00 2.40
CA HIS A 77 13.21 5.74 1.96
C HIS A 77 12.37 5.06 0.86
N LEU A 78 11.04 5.00 1.01
CA LEU A 78 10.12 4.50 -0.02
C LEU A 78 10.22 5.31 -1.32
N ALA A 79 10.17 6.64 -1.21
CA ALA A 79 10.29 7.50 -2.37
C ALA A 79 11.63 7.25 -3.08
N SER A 80 12.72 7.12 -2.32
CA SER A 80 14.05 6.85 -2.86
C SER A 80 14.17 5.45 -3.51
N ILE A 81 13.56 4.41 -2.93
CA ILE A 81 13.55 3.05 -3.51
C ILE A 81 12.73 3.00 -4.80
N HIS A 82 11.58 3.67 -4.81
CA HIS A 82 10.59 3.51 -5.87
C HIS A 82 10.68 4.56 -6.98
N ALA A 83 11.28 5.73 -6.72
CA ALA A 83 11.65 6.68 -7.77
C ALA A 83 12.80 6.17 -8.65
N ALA A 84 13.60 5.20 -8.17
CA ALA A 84 14.80 4.71 -8.85
C ALA A 84 14.63 3.37 -9.62
N GLY A 85 13.51 2.66 -9.50
CA GLY A 85 13.24 1.49 -10.35
C GLY A 85 14.21 0.29 -10.22
N LYS A 86 14.79 -0.01 -9.05
CA LYS A 86 15.60 -1.23 -8.84
C LYS A 86 15.49 -1.78 -7.39
N PRO A 87 15.45 -3.11 -7.17
CA PRO A 87 15.02 -3.71 -5.89
C PRO A 87 16.12 -3.64 -4.84
N VAL A 88 15.74 -3.40 -3.58
CA VAL A 88 16.65 -3.40 -2.44
C VAL A 88 16.79 -4.82 -1.88
N GLY A 89 17.95 -5.42 -2.09
CA GLY A 89 18.44 -6.47 -1.22
C GLY A 89 18.82 -5.84 0.12
N PHE A 90 18.12 -6.22 1.18
CA PHE A 90 18.51 -5.86 2.54
C PHE A 90 19.58 -6.86 2.98
N SER A 91 20.86 -6.49 2.82
CA SER A 91 21.96 -7.20 3.49
C SER A 91 22.39 -6.38 4.68
N ALA A 92 21.91 -6.77 5.87
CA ALA A 92 22.47 -6.33 7.13
C ALA A 92 23.67 -7.23 7.48
N CYS A 93 24.87 -6.65 7.56
CA CYS A 93 26.00 -7.17 8.32
C CYS A 93 26.60 -5.99 9.10
#